data_AF-A0A3M1B7S3-F1
#
_entry.id   AF-A0A3M1B7S3-F1
#
_cell.length_a   1.000
_cell.length_b   1.000
_cell.length_c   1.000
_cell.angle_alpha   90.00
_cell.angle_beta   90.00
_cell.angle_gamma   90.00
#
_symmetry.space_group_name_H-M   'P 1'
#
loop_
_entity.id
_entity.type
_entity.pdbx_description
1 polymer ?
#
loop_
_entity_poly.entity_id
_entity_poly.type
_entity_poly.pdbx_seq_one_letter_code
_entity_poly.pdbx_strand_id
1 'polypeptide(L)'
;YLDITSIVRAHTTSSGVSVPAELLCPYHGEGNNLIQVTAWTASASQIAERRFIYDTKPPRIDVSAIDAVGSDTIEISGELVDAAGGASLLVNGVAAPLQEGRFSLQIPDAQFLTFEAEDVFGARTNYTVARPGTFVTDALGMRLNEGAFEDLAAYLSNYMGDLSQICPSLTEMNPIASGSIPQNGVTIHYEIDITEATCGLPYTILHPSSDPAQNAMVMGLGIPDLRMVMAVTGTIESDQGSQPFAGTITITADLAEVLDDIPLTVEGDRIVAGTQTITVSLTNFVMTSENLPPGFESVMTQEEIEALFEEALAAALTEVLNATVDQLLAIFNDMQGSTEYTGFTLQLALLPQSLLSSAGKMTYFSKGMIQTDDADPGVSFFPGSFYTEDVAPDFDTVRPSQVDTYDVAMTLSDDFLNEFFYVLYTTGSLDESFVVDIPQD
;
A
#
# COMPACT_ATOMS: atom_id res chain seq x y z
N TYR A 1 22.32 -0.58 -42.17
CA TYR A 1 22.38 0.47 -43.21
C TYR A 1 21.80 -0.09 -44.51
N LEU A 2 20.51 0.16 -44.76
CA LEU A 2 19.86 -0.12 -46.03
C LEU A 2 19.96 1.14 -46.88
N ASP A 3 20.75 1.08 -47.95
CA ASP A 3 20.83 2.15 -48.95
C ASP A 3 19.59 2.03 -49.83
N ILE A 4 18.49 2.72 -49.46
CA ILE A 4 17.25 2.70 -50.25
C ILE A 4 17.44 3.67 -51.42
N THR A 5 17.83 3.13 -52.56
CA THR A 5 17.88 3.88 -53.82
C THR A 5 16.48 3.96 -54.42
N SER A 6 15.83 5.12 -54.33
CA SER A 6 14.58 5.37 -55.04
C SER A 6 14.88 5.90 -56.44
N ILE A 7 14.56 5.10 -57.47
CA ILE A 7 14.79 5.48 -58.87
C ILE A 7 13.49 6.08 -59.43
N VAL A 8 13.43 7.41 -59.54
CA VAL A 8 12.35 8.08 -60.26
C VAL A 8 12.77 8.34 -61.70
N ARG A 9 12.15 7.62 -62.64
CA ARG A 9 12.34 7.84 -64.08
C ARG A 9 11.31 8.84 -64.60
N ALA A 10 11.77 10.02 -64.99
CA ALA A 10 10.96 10.98 -65.74
C ALA A 10 11.49 11.10 -67.18
N HIS A 11 10.63 10.85 -68.17
CA HIS A 11 10.93 11.12 -69.57
C HIS A 11 10.43 12.53 -69.94
N THR A 12 11.33 13.44 -70.32
CA THR A 12 10.93 14.75 -70.84
C THR A 12 11.76 15.18 -72.03
N THR A 13 11.17 16.03 -72.88
CA THR A 13 11.76 16.58 -74.10
C THR A 13 12.04 18.10 -73.99
N SER A 14 11.91 18.68 -72.79
CA SER A 14 12.09 20.11 -72.52
C SER A 14 13.04 20.37 -71.34
N SER A 15 13.67 21.54 -71.33
CA SER A 15 14.62 21.97 -70.29
C SER A 15 13.91 22.21 -68.96
N GLY A 16 14.02 21.24 -68.05
CA GLY A 16 13.56 21.30 -66.67
C GLY A 16 12.44 20.31 -66.37
N VAL A 17 12.73 19.32 -65.52
CA VAL A 17 11.72 18.44 -64.89
C VAL A 17 11.67 18.81 -63.43
N SER A 18 10.49 19.19 -62.95
CA SER A 18 10.22 19.31 -61.51
C SER A 18 9.38 18.09 -61.10
N VAL A 19 9.86 17.35 -60.11
CA VAL A 19 9.08 16.28 -59.47
C VAL A 19 8.61 16.83 -58.13
N PRO A 20 7.29 16.91 -57.87
CA PRO A 20 6.77 17.31 -56.57
C PRO A 20 7.35 16.44 -55.44
N ALA A 21 7.80 17.07 -54.36
CA ALA A 21 8.41 16.37 -53.22
C ALA A 21 7.49 15.31 -52.60
N GLU A 22 6.18 15.58 -52.58
CA GLU A 22 5.14 14.66 -52.10
C GLU A 22 5.10 13.31 -52.83
N LEU A 23 5.50 13.26 -54.11
CA LEU A 23 5.60 12.00 -54.86
C LEU A 23 6.85 11.20 -54.52
N LEU A 24 7.83 11.81 -53.85
CA LEU A 24 9.07 11.17 -53.40
C LEU A 24 8.97 10.67 -51.96
N CYS A 25 8.13 11.29 -51.12
CA CYS A 25 7.97 10.96 -49.70
C CYS A 25 7.77 9.47 -49.38
N PRO A 26 6.95 8.68 -50.11
CA PRO A 26 6.78 7.25 -49.82
C PRO A 26 8.05 6.41 -50.00
N TYR A 27 9.08 6.97 -50.63
CA TYR A 27 10.32 6.28 -50.97
C TYR A 27 11.52 6.74 -50.13
N HIS A 28 11.32 7.63 -49.16
CA HIS A 28 12.37 8.03 -48.24
C HIS A 28 12.50 6.99 -47.12
N GLY A 29 13.73 6.51 -46.90
CA GLY A 29 14.07 5.74 -45.71
C GLY A 29 14.59 6.67 -44.61
N GLU A 30 14.50 6.25 -43.35
CA GLU A 30 15.18 6.98 -42.27
C GLU A 30 16.70 7.01 -42.52
N GLY A 31 17.32 8.17 -42.31
CA GLY A 31 18.74 8.43 -42.47
C GLY A 31 19.17 8.88 -43.87
N ASN A 32 20.30 8.34 -44.35
CA ASN A 32 20.92 8.79 -45.59
C ASN A 32 20.13 8.32 -46.81
N ASN A 33 19.68 9.28 -47.61
CA ASN A 33 18.94 9.03 -48.85
C ASN A 33 19.73 9.53 -50.07
N LEU A 34 19.56 8.84 -51.19
CA LEU A 34 20.09 9.22 -52.49
C LEU A 34 18.95 9.31 -53.51
N ILE A 35 18.70 10.51 -54.02
CA ILE A 35 17.90 10.70 -55.23
C ILE A 35 18.84 10.67 -56.43
N GLN A 36 18.59 9.74 -57.34
CA GLN A 36 19.26 9.66 -58.62
C GLN A 36 18.26 9.93 -59.75
N VAL A 37 18.48 11.01 -60.49
CA VAL A 37 17.68 11.36 -61.67
C VAL A 37 18.48 11.05 -62.92
N THR A 38 17.95 10.17 -63.77
CA THR A 38 18.54 9.88 -65.09
C THR A 38 17.72 10.55 -66.18
N ALA A 39 18.29 11.55 -66.83
CA ALA A 39 17.72 12.17 -68.03
C ALA A 39 18.26 11.46 -69.28
N TRP A 40 17.36 11.10 -70.20
CA TRP A 40 17.71 10.45 -71.46
C TRP A 40 17.47 11.40 -72.62
N THR A 41 18.48 11.61 -73.46
CA THR A 41 18.35 12.25 -74.77
C THR A 41 18.53 11.22 -75.88
N ALA A 42 18.23 11.57 -77.13
CA ALA A 42 18.42 10.66 -78.27
C ALA A 42 19.89 10.23 -78.48
N SER A 43 20.86 10.89 -77.84
CA SER A 43 22.30 10.68 -78.06
C SER A 43 23.12 10.46 -76.78
N ALA A 44 22.56 10.64 -75.57
CA ALA A 44 23.26 10.43 -74.29
C ALA A 44 22.31 10.33 -73.09
N SER A 45 22.77 9.70 -72.01
CA SER A 45 22.17 9.81 -70.67
C SER A 45 22.98 10.77 -69.79
N GLN A 46 22.29 11.56 -68.97
CA GLN A 46 22.88 12.36 -67.90
C GLN A 46 22.31 11.89 -66.56
N ILE A 47 23.20 11.67 -65.58
CA ILE A 47 22.83 11.29 -64.22
C ILE A 47 23.10 12.49 -63.32
N ALA A 48 22.08 12.89 -62.55
CA ALA A 48 22.20 13.86 -61.48
C ALA A 48 21.86 13.18 -60.16
N GLU A 49 22.73 13.37 -59.17
CA GLU A 49 22.58 12.78 -57.84
C GLU A 49 22.44 13.86 -56.76
N ARG A 50 21.58 13.59 -55.79
CA ARG A 50 21.38 14.40 -54.60
C ARG A 50 21.32 13.49 -53.38
N ARG A 51 22.23 13.73 -52.44
CA ARG A 51 22.24 13.10 -51.12
C ARG A 51 21.57 14.05 -50.13
N PHE A 52 20.75 13.51 -49.25
CA PHE A 52 20.11 14.25 -48.15
C PHE A 52 19.81 13.27 -47.01
N ILE A 53 19.57 13.82 -45.82
CA ILE A 53 19.10 13.05 -44.68
C ILE A 53 17.59 13.25 -44.56
N TYR A 54 16.86 12.15 -44.41
CA TYR A 54 15.47 12.18 -44.01
C TYR A 54 15.41 11.62 -42.60
N ASP A 55 14.97 12.44 -41.65
CA ASP A 55 14.78 12.01 -40.28
C ASP A 55 13.44 12.54 -39.78
N THR A 56 12.62 11.65 -39.24
CA THR A 56 11.37 12.02 -38.56
C THR A 56 11.30 11.51 -37.14
N LYS A 57 12.33 10.79 -36.70
CA LYS A 57 12.36 10.18 -35.38
C LYS A 57 13.14 11.08 -34.45
N PRO A 58 12.75 11.14 -33.18
CA PRO A 58 13.55 11.86 -32.21
C PRO A 58 14.82 11.06 -31.88
N PRO A 59 15.88 11.73 -31.38
CA PRO A 59 17.16 11.09 -31.11
C PRO A 59 17.04 10.07 -29.96
N ARG A 60 17.77 8.95 -30.04
CA ARG A 60 17.84 7.93 -28.97
C ARG A 60 19.07 8.16 -28.10
N ILE A 61 18.91 8.01 -26.79
CA ILE A 61 20.01 8.15 -25.82
C ILE A 61 20.38 6.76 -25.30
N ASP A 62 21.59 6.32 -25.61
CA ASP A 62 22.14 5.04 -25.16
C ASP A 62 23.19 5.33 -24.06
N VAL A 63 22.80 5.20 -22.79
CA VAL A 63 23.72 5.36 -21.66
C VAL A 63 24.58 4.11 -21.55
N SER A 64 25.89 4.26 -21.42
CA SER A 64 26.84 3.15 -21.28
C SER A 64 27.31 2.93 -19.85
N ALA A 65 27.36 3.98 -19.03
CA ALA A 65 27.79 3.88 -17.63
C ALA A 65 27.29 5.05 -16.78
N ILE A 66 27.12 4.77 -15.48
CA ILE A 66 26.94 5.75 -14.41
C ILE A 66 27.94 5.41 -13.31
N ASP A 67 28.91 6.29 -13.11
CA ASP A 67 30.01 6.08 -12.16
C ASP A 67 29.96 7.12 -11.03
N ALA A 68 30.18 6.69 -9.79
CA ALA A 68 30.33 7.62 -8.68
C ALA A 68 31.66 8.37 -8.78
N VAL A 69 31.62 9.70 -8.81
CA VAL A 69 32.81 10.56 -8.85
C VAL A 69 32.82 11.41 -7.58
N GLY A 70 33.05 10.78 -6.43
CA GLY A 70 32.99 11.42 -5.12
C GLY A 70 31.76 10.99 -4.31
N SER A 71 31.40 11.77 -3.28
CA SER A 71 30.29 11.46 -2.38
C SER A 71 28.92 11.92 -2.91
N ASP A 72 28.89 12.98 -3.70
CA ASP A 72 27.65 13.70 -4.03
C ASP A 72 27.51 13.98 -5.54
N THR A 73 28.34 13.32 -6.36
CA THR A 73 28.39 13.54 -7.81
C THR A 73 28.59 12.22 -8.55
N ILE A 74 27.92 12.13 -9.69
CA ILE A 74 28.02 11.00 -10.62
C ILE A 74 28.48 11.48 -11.99
N GLU A 75 29.23 10.65 -12.69
CA GLU A 75 29.54 10.80 -14.11
C GLU A 75 28.64 9.89 -14.93
N ILE A 76 28.01 10.46 -15.95
CA ILE A 76 27.13 9.74 -16.88
C ILE A 76 27.76 9.82 -18.26
N SER A 77 27.96 8.65 -18.88
CA SER A 77 28.53 8.54 -20.22
C SER A 77 27.66 7.70 -21.15
N GLY A 78 27.71 8.00 -22.45
CA GLY A 78 26.92 7.29 -23.45
C GLY A 78 27.03 7.85 -24.86
N GLU A 79 26.06 7.51 -25.69
CA GLU A 79 25.93 7.95 -27.07
C GLU A 79 24.51 8.45 -27.36
N LEU A 80 24.43 9.54 -28.13
CA LEU A 80 23.21 10.07 -28.70
C LEU A 80 23.12 9.60 -30.15
N VAL A 81 22.25 8.63 -30.40
CA VAL A 81 22.08 7.96 -31.69
C VAL A 81 20.93 8.59 -32.45
N ASP A 82 21.26 9.22 -33.56
CA ASP A 82 20.30 9.90 -34.44
C ASP A 82 20.81 9.91 -35.89
N ALA A 83 19.92 9.84 -36.87
CA ALA A 83 20.35 9.73 -38.26
C ALA A 83 20.71 11.10 -38.86
N ALA A 84 20.08 12.16 -38.39
CA ALA A 84 20.43 13.56 -38.67
C ALA A 84 21.59 14.08 -37.81
N GLY A 85 21.77 13.49 -36.64
CA GLY A 85 22.74 13.87 -35.63
C GLY A 85 22.11 14.71 -34.52
N GLY A 86 22.68 14.60 -33.32
CA GLY A 86 22.21 15.34 -32.15
C GLY A 86 22.64 16.80 -32.14
N ALA A 87 21.72 17.70 -31.82
CA ALA A 87 21.98 19.12 -31.61
C ALA A 87 22.27 19.44 -30.13
N SER A 88 21.53 18.83 -29.20
CA SER A 88 21.71 19.05 -27.76
C SER A 88 21.31 17.83 -26.93
N LEU A 89 21.89 17.75 -25.74
CA LEU A 89 21.54 16.79 -24.69
C LEU A 89 21.63 17.48 -23.33
N LEU A 90 20.60 17.33 -22.51
CA LEU A 90 20.55 17.75 -21.12
C LEU A 90 20.30 16.51 -20.25
N VAL A 91 20.99 16.42 -19.11
CA VAL A 91 20.68 15.46 -18.06
C VAL A 91 20.46 16.21 -16.76
N ASN A 92 19.27 16.10 -16.18
CA ASN A 92 18.83 16.91 -15.04
C ASN A 92 19.07 18.42 -15.24
N GLY A 93 18.80 18.90 -16.46
CA GLY A 93 19.01 20.31 -16.85
C GLY A 93 20.46 20.72 -17.09
N VAL A 94 21.44 19.82 -16.91
CA VAL A 94 22.86 20.08 -17.17
C VAL A 94 23.21 19.68 -18.60
N ALA A 95 23.77 20.60 -19.38
CA ALA A 95 24.15 20.34 -20.77
C ALA A 95 25.33 19.38 -20.89
N ALA A 96 25.13 18.31 -21.66
CA ALA A 96 26.14 17.33 -21.98
C ALA A 96 26.95 17.79 -23.21
N PRO A 97 28.30 17.83 -23.13
CA PRO A 97 29.10 18.07 -24.33
C PRO A 97 29.00 16.87 -25.28
N LEU A 98 28.60 17.13 -26.53
CA LEU A 98 28.52 16.11 -27.58
C LEU A 98 29.79 16.15 -28.45
N GLN A 99 30.48 15.01 -28.54
CA GLN A 99 31.63 14.81 -29.43
C GLN A 99 31.37 13.57 -30.29
N GLU A 100 31.09 13.78 -31.58
CA GLU A 100 30.76 12.69 -32.52
C GLU A 100 29.62 11.81 -32.00
N GLY A 101 28.58 12.43 -31.42
CA GLY A 101 27.44 11.72 -30.82
C GLY A 101 27.69 11.20 -29.41
N ARG A 102 28.94 11.08 -28.94
CA ARG A 102 29.26 10.63 -27.59
C ARG A 102 29.16 11.77 -26.59
N PHE A 103 28.76 11.44 -25.36
CA PHE A 103 28.74 12.38 -24.25
C PHE A 103 29.37 11.81 -22.98
N SER A 104 29.94 12.71 -22.18
CA SER A 104 30.20 12.47 -20.76
C SER A 104 29.96 13.78 -20.00
N LEU A 105 29.24 13.72 -18.88
CA LEU A 105 29.06 14.85 -17.98
C LEU A 105 29.03 14.42 -16.52
N GLN A 106 29.30 15.36 -15.62
CA GLN A 106 29.10 15.17 -14.18
C GLN A 106 27.89 15.97 -13.71
N ILE A 107 27.06 15.34 -12.90
CA ILE A 107 25.89 15.96 -12.25
C ILE A 107 25.86 15.63 -10.76
N PRO A 108 25.12 16.39 -9.93
CA PRO A 108 24.82 15.98 -8.57
C PRO A 108 24.19 14.58 -8.54
N ASP A 109 24.54 13.78 -7.54
CA ASP A 109 23.92 12.47 -7.34
C ASP A 109 22.40 12.64 -7.11
N ALA A 110 21.61 11.94 -7.93
CA ALA A 110 20.16 12.05 -7.96
C ALA A 110 19.53 10.67 -8.19
N GLN A 111 18.40 10.44 -7.52
CA GLN A 111 17.61 9.21 -7.67
C GLN A 111 16.88 9.16 -9.02
N PHE A 112 16.48 10.31 -9.54
CA PHE A 112 15.82 10.44 -10.83
C PHE A 112 16.75 11.14 -11.83
N LEU A 113 16.78 10.60 -13.05
CA LEU A 113 17.55 11.15 -14.17
C LEU A 113 16.59 11.51 -15.31
N THR A 114 16.40 12.80 -15.55
CA THR A 114 15.64 13.33 -16.68
C THR A 114 16.59 13.60 -17.84
N PHE A 115 16.30 12.97 -18.97
CA PHE A 115 17.05 13.09 -20.20
C PHE A 115 16.23 13.90 -21.22
N GLU A 116 16.82 14.97 -21.75
CA GLU A 116 16.22 15.75 -22.83
C GLU A 116 17.22 15.87 -23.97
N ALA A 117 16.82 15.48 -25.18
CA ALA A 117 17.67 15.61 -26.37
C ALA A 117 16.89 16.18 -27.55
N GLU A 118 17.59 16.93 -28.39
CA GLU A 118 17.08 17.50 -29.63
C GLU A 118 18.04 17.15 -30.78
N ASP A 119 17.50 16.74 -31.94
CA ASP A 119 18.27 16.53 -33.16
C ASP A 119 18.51 17.86 -33.92
N VAL A 120 19.26 17.81 -35.03
CA VAL A 120 19.51 19.01 -35.87
C VAL A 120 18.27 19.51 -36.64
N PHE A 121 17.19 18.75 -36.68
CA PHE A 121 15.93 19.11 -37.34
C PHE A 121 14.83 19.55 -36.36
N GLY A 122 15.10 19.54 -35.05
CA GLY A 122 14.20 19.96 -33.98
C GLY A 122 13.30 18.86 -33.40
N ALA A 123 13.48 17.58 -33.77
CA ALA A 123 12.79 16.46 -33.12
C ALA A 123 13.38 16.22 -31.72
N ARG A 124 12.52 15.85 -30.77
CA ARG A 124 12.88 15.82 -29.33
C ARG A 124 12.51 14.51 -28.66
N THR A 125 13.40 14.05 -27.78
CA THR A 125 13.16 12.99 -26.81
C THR A 125 13.21 13.58 -25.41
N ASN A 126 12.23 13.25 -24.57
CA ASN A 126 12.24 13.57 -23.15
C ASN A 126 11.70 12.38 -22.36
N TYR A 127 12.49 11.86 -21.41
CA TYR A 127 12.03 10.84 -20.46
C TYR A 127 12.81 10.94 -19.15
N THR A 128 12.19 10.45 -18.08
CA THR A 128 12.83 10.30 -16.78
C THR A 128 12.99 8.82 -16.46
N VAL A 129 14.09 8.47 -15.82
CA VAL A 129 14.29 7.15 -15.21
C VAL A 129 14.53 7.25 -13.72
N ALA A 130 14.00 6.30 -12.95
CA ALA A 130 14.35 6.09 -11.56
C ALA A 130 15.54 5.12 -11.50
N ARG A 131 16.62 5.51 -10.84
CA ARG A 131 17.80 4.66 -10.70
C ARG A 131 17.47 3.41 -9.86
N PRO A 132 18.23 2.31 -10.00
CA PRO A 132 18.06 1.13 -9.17
C PRO A 132 18.07 1.48 -7.68
N GLY A 133 17.13 0.90 -6.91
CA GLY A 133 17.01 1.16 -5.47
C GLY A 133 16.35 2.51 -5.12
N THR A 134 15.61 3.12 -6.05
CA THR A 134 14.79 4.29 -5.75
C THR A 134 13.47 3.85 -5.12
N PHE A 135 12.97 4.59 -4.12
CA PHE A 135 11.61 4.38 -3.62
C PHE A 135 10.63 5.21 -4.44
N VAL A 136 9.68 4.55 -5.09
CA VAL A 136 8.55 5.22 -5.74
C VAL A 136 7.41 5.38 -4.74
N THR A 137 6.85 6.60 -4.68
CA THR A 137 5.74 6.93 -3.78
C THR A 137 4.43 6.34 -4.31
N ASP A 138 3.53 5.93 -3.41
CA ASP A 138 2.24 5.31 -3.77
C ASP A 138 2.41 4.19 -4.81
N ALA A 139 3.45 3.37 -4.64
CA ALA A 139 3.77 2.24 -5.51
C ALA A 139 2.66 1.20 -5.53
N LEU A 140 2.06 0.98 -4.36
CA LEU A 140 1.07 -0.06 -4.12
C LEU A 140 -0.03 0.51 -3.24
N GLY A 141 -1.26 0.47 -3.73
CA GLY A 141 -2.47 0.65 -2.93
C GLY A 141 -3.03 -0.72 -2.56
N MET A 142 -3.46 -0.88 -1.30
CA MET A 142 -4.21 -2.06 -0.86
C MET A 142 -5.49 -1.62 -0.16
N ARG A 143 -6.60 -2.27 -0.49
CA ARG A 143 -7.90 -2.07 0.16
C ARG A 143 -8.39 -3.38 0.73
N LEU A 144 -8.75 -3.35 2.00
CA LEU A 144 -9.50 -4.38 2.70
C LEU A 144 -10.96 -3.93 2.81
N ASN A 145 -11.88 -4.79 2.43
CA ASN A 145 -13.32 -4.57 2.57
C ASN A 145 -13.90 -5.48 3.66
N GLU A 146 -15.20 -5.33 3.93
CA GLU A 146 -15.93 -6.00 5.01
C GLU A 146 -15.64 -7.49 5.11
N GLY A 147 -15.67 -8.24 4.00
CA GLY A 147 -15.37 -9.68 4.01
C GLY A 147 -13.95 -10.03 4.48
N ALA A 148 -12.94 -9.20 4.21
CA ALA A 148 -11.60 -9.42 4.76
C ALA A 148 -11.55 -9.20 6.28
N PHE A 149 -12.35 -8.26 6.80
CA PHE A 149 -12.47 -8.05 8.24
C PHE A 149 -13.24 -9.17 8.92
N GLU A 150 -14.27 -9.73 8.28
CA GLU A 150 -14.97 -10.93 8.75
C GLU A 150 -14.01 -12.13 8.84
N ASP A 151 -13.19 -12.35 7.82
CA ASP A 151 -12.18 -13.42 7.82
C ASP A 151 -11.11 -13.20 8.89
N LEU A 152 -10.64 -11.96 9.06
CA LEU A 152 -9.71 -11.60 10.13
C LEU A 152 -10.34 -11.78 11.51
N ALA A 153 -11.60 -11.39 11.72
CA ALA A 153 -12.32 -11.61 12.96
C ALA A 153 -12.43 -13.10 13.29
N ALA A 154 -12.71 -13.93 12.28
CA ALA A 154 -12.75 -15.38 12.43
C ALA A 154 -11.36 -15.95 12.79
N TYR A 155 -10.30 -15.46 12.15
CA TYR A 155 -8.92 -15.84 12.49
C TYR A 155 -8.56 -15.45 13.93
N LEU A 156 -8.85 -14.21 14.34
CA LEU A 156 -8.58 -13.71 15.69
C LEU A 156 -9.39 -14.46 16.75
N SER A 157 -10.65 -14.81 16.45
CA SER A 157 -11.48 -15.65 17.33
C SER A 157 -10.82 -17.01 17.61
N ASN A 158 -10.18 -17.61 16.61
CA ASN A 158 -9.41 -18.85 16.79
C ASN A 158 -8.10 -18.62 17.56
N TYR A 159 -7.44 -17.48 17.33
CA TYR A 159 -6.19 -17.12 18.00
C TYR A 159 -6.37 -16.88 19.51
N MET A 160 -7.47 -16.22 19.89
CA MET A 160 -7.81 -15.95 21.29
C MET A 160 -8.09 -17.22 22.10
N GLY A 161 -8.10 -18.40 21.46
CA GLY A 161 -8.21 -19.69 22.12
C GLY A 161 -9.63 -20.00 22.56
N ASP A 162 -9.76 -20.73 23.68
CA ASP A 162 -11.05 -21.13 24.24
C ASP A 162 -11.73 -19.93 24.90
N LEU A 163 -12.30 -19.03 24.09
CA LEU A 163 -13.12 -17.89 24.52
C LEU A 163 -14.23 -18.30 25.51
N SER A 164 -14.58 -19.59 25.57
CA SER A 164 -15.51 -20.11 26.59
C SER A 164 -15.00 -19.96 28.03
N GLN A 165 -13.70 -19.73 28.24
CA GLN A 165 -13.11 -19.49 29.57
C GLN A 165 -13.30 -18.05 30.07
N ILE A 166 -13.70 -17.10 29.22
CA ILE A 166 -13.88 -15.68 29.61
C ILE A 166 -14.85 -15.58 30.79
N CYS A 167 -16.05 -16.15 30.68
CA CYS A 167 -17.05 -16.04 31.73
C CYS A 167 -16.62 -16.72 33.03
N PRO A 168 -16.11 -17.97 33.03
CA PRO A 168 -15.50 -18.56 34.23
C PRO A 168 -14.43 -17.69 34.89
N SER A 169 -13.54 -17.05 34.10
CA SER A 169 -12.48 -16.18 34.64
C SER A 169 -12.98 -14.92 35.34
N LEU A 170 -14.22 -14.47 35.09
CA LEU A 170 -14.79 -13.31 35.78
C LEU A 170 -14.86 -13.53 37.30
N THR A 171 -14.98 -14.79 37.74
CA THR A 171 -14.97 -15.14 39.16
C THR A 171 -13.61 -14.93 39.85
N GLU A 172 -12.53 -14.79 39.07
CA GLU A 172 -11.19 -14.53 39.59
C GLU A 172 -10.96 -13.04 39.93
N MET A 173 -11.86 -12.15 39.50
CA MET A 173 -11.79 -10.71 39.77
C MET A 173 -12.35 -10.31 41.14
N ASN A 174 -12.78 -11.26 41.95
CA ASN A 174 -13.42 -10.98 43.23
C ASN A 174 -12.45 -10.33 44.24
N PRO A 175 -12.91 -9.32 45.01
CA PRO A 175 -14.24 -8.70 44.92
C PRO A 175 -14.32 -7.67 43.79
N ILE A 176 -15.44 -7.65 43.06
CA ILE A 176 -15.67 -6.67 41.97
C ILE A 176 -16.06 -5.30 42.50
N ALA A 177 -16.60 -5.22 43.72
CA ALA A 177 -16.90 -3.98 44.40
C ALA A 177 -16.87 -4.17 45.92
N SER A 178 -16.41 -3.16 46.64
CA SER A 178 -16.57 -3.07 48.09
C SER A 178 -16.73 -1.62 48.52
N GLY A 179 -17.46 -1.38 49.61
CA GLY A 179 -17.73 -0.02 50.05
C GLY A 179 -18.54 0.09 51.33
N SER A 180 -18.87 1.34 51.67
CA SER A 180 -19.66 1.68 52.86
C SER A 180 -20.73 2.71 52.51
N ILE A 181 -21.99 2.40 52.80
CA ILE A 181 -23.15 3.23 52.49
C ILE A 181 -23.82 3.69 53.79
N PRO A 182 -23.82 5.00 54.10
CA PRO A 182 -24.59 5.52 55.22
C PRO A 182 -26.07 5.68 54.82
N GLN A 183 -26.99 5.05 55.57
CA GLN A 183 -28.43 5.13 55.31
C GLN A 183 -29.23 5.11 56.61
N ASN A 184 -30.12 6.10 56.83
CA ASN A 184 -31.06 6.14 57.95
C ASN A 184 -30.47 5.87 59.36
N GLY A 185 -29.24 6.32 59.61
CA GLY A 185 -28.55 6.12 60.89
C GLY A 185 -27.86 4.75 61.05
N VAL A 186 -27.79 3.96 59.97
CA VAL A 186 -26.92 2.78 59.87
C VAL A 186 -25.87 2.98 58.78
N THR A 187 -24.74 2.28 58.88
CA THR A 187 -23.72 2.20 57.82
C THR A 187 -23.64 0.77 57.33
N ILE A 188 -23.89 0.55 56.04
CA ILE A 188 -23.81 -0.76 55.40
C ILE A 188 -22.44 -0.89 54.75
N HIS A 189 -21.58 -1.74 55.31
CA HIS A 189 -20.35 -2.18 54.65
C HIS A 189 -20.67 -3.38 53.79
N TYR A 190 -20.21 -3.41 52.54
CA TYR A 190 -20.53 -4.48 51.60
C TYR A 190 -19.32 -4.86 50.75
N GLU A 191 -19.36 -6.10 50.26
CA GLU A 191 -18.44 -6.71 49.31
C GLU A 191 -19.28 -7.52 48.32
N ILE A 192 -19.01 -7.37 47.02
CA ILE A 192 -19.71 -8.04 45.94
C ILE A 192 -18.73 -8.96 45.21
N ASP A 193 -19.05 -10.25 45.20
CA ASP A 193 -18.27 -11.30 44.57
C ASP A 193 -19.10 -11.98 43.47
N ILE A 194 -18.54 -12.19 42.29
CA ILE A 194 -19.08 -13.05 41.25
C ILE A 194 -18.89 -14.51 41.67
N THR A 195 -19.97 -15.21 41.98
CA THR A 195 -19.96 -16.62 42.39
C THR A 195 -20.17 -17.59 41.25
N GLU A 196 -20.88 -17.16 40.20
CA GLU A 196 -21.13 -17.94 38.99
C GLU A 196 -21.18 -16.97 37.82
N ALA A 197 -20.54 -17.32 36.71
CA ALA A 197 -20.60 -16.58 35.46
C ALA A 197 -20.66 -17.57 34.29
N THR A 198 -21.70 -17.43 33.47
CA THR A 198 -21.97 -18.28 32.32
C THR A 198 -22.36 -17.42 31.14
N CYS A 199 -21.95 -17.81 29.94
CA CYS A 199 -22.36 -17.14 28.71
C CYS A 199 -22.40 -18.15 27.56
N GLY A 200 -23.04 -17.75 26.46
CA GLY A 200 -22.88 -18.40 25.17
C GLY A 200 -21.46 -18.21 24.61
N LEU A 201 -21.19 -18.80 23.44
CA LEU A 201 -19.86 -18.73 22.84
C LEU A 201 -19.56 -17.30 22.37
N PRO A 202 -18.52 -16.63 22.89
CA PRO A 202 -18.17 -15.29 22.43
C PRO A 202 -17.69 -15.29 20.98
N TYR A 203 -17.86 -14.16 20.29
CA TYR A 203 -17.36 -13.93 18.93
C TYR A 203 -16.61 -12.61 18.83
N THR A 204 -15.59 -12.54 17.98
CA THR A 204 -14.84 -11.30 17.73
C THR A 204 -15.63 -10.39 16.80
N ILE A 205 -15.62 -9.10 17.13
CA ILE A 205 -16.11 -8.01 16.28
C ILE A 205 -14.87 -7.31 15.74
N LEU A 206 -14.78 -7.13 14.43
CA LEU A 206 -13.72 -6.34 13.81
C LEU A 206 -14.30 -5.62 12.59
N HIS A 207 -14.23 -4.30 12.59
CA HIS A 207 -14.56 -3.51 11.41
C HIS A 207 -13.87 -2.14 11.46
N PRO A 208 -13.60 -1.50 10.32
CA PRO A 208 -13.17 -0.11 10.29
C PRO A 208 -14.21 0.81 10.94
N SER A 209 -13.76 1.89 11.57
CA SER A 209 -14.66 2.92 12.07
C SER A 209 -15.40 3.59 10.91
N SER A 210 -16.67 3.90 11.15
CA SER A 210 -17.48 4.65 10.20
C SER A 210 -17.12 6.14 10.16
N ASP A 211 -16.36 6.64 11.14
CA ASP A 211 -15.85 8.01 11.17
C ASP A 211 -14.50 8.11 10.44
N PRO A 212 -14.46 8.67 9.21
CA PRO A 212 -13.22 8.78 8.44
C PRO A 212 -12.23 9.77 9.05
N ALA A 213 -12.65 10.63 9.99
CA ALA A 213 -11.74 11.56 10.65
C ALA A 213 -10.85 10.89 11.70
N GLN A 214 -11.20 9.68 12.14
CA GLN A 214 -10.52 9.01 13.25
C GLN A 214 -9.47 7.98 12.80
N ASN A 215 -9.47 7.57 11.53
CA ASN A 215 -8.59 6.50 11.04
C ASN A 215 -8.51 5.33 12.02
N ALA A 216 -9.67 4.83 12.44
CA ALA A 216 -9.78 3.88 13.54
C ALA A 216 -10.31 2.52 13.07
N MET A 217 -9.97 1.48 13.82
CA MET A 217 -10.67 0.20 13.79
C MET A 217 -11.45 0.03 15.07
N VAL A 218 -12.64 -0.54 14.94
CA VAL A 218 -13.39 -1.05 16.07
C VAL A 218 -13.08 -2.53 16.16
N MET A 219 -12.57 -2.94 17.31
CA MET A 219 -12.36 -4.33 17.63
C MET A 219 -13.08 -4.65 18.93
N GLY A 220 -13.63 -5.84 19.06
CA GLY A 220 -14.36 -6.16 20.27
C GLY A 220 -14.78 -7.60 20.38
N LEU A 221 -15.60 -7.87 21.38
CA LEU A 221 -16.21 -9.16 21.63
C LEU A 221 -17.71 -8.99 21.84
N GLY A 222 -18.48 -9.84 21.16
CA GLY A 222 -19.87 -10.08 21.50
C GLY A 222 -19.99 -11.32 22.39
N ILE A 223 -20.58 -11.16 23.57
CA ILE A 223 -20.78 -12.22 24.56
C ILE A 223 -22.29 -12.47 24.71
N PRO A 224 -22.86 -13.47 24.02
CA PRO A 224 -24.29 -13.76 24.07
C PRO A 224 -24.69 -14.47 25.37
N ASP A 225 -25.97 -14.40 25.72
CA ASP A 225 -26.61 -15.14 26.82
C ASP A 225 -25.86 -15.02 28.17
N LEU A 226 -25.35 -13.83 28.46
CA LEU A 226 -24.57 -13.57 29.65
C LEU A 226 -25.45 -13.66 30.89
N ARG A 227 -25.06 -14.53 31.83
CA ARG A 227 -25.68 -14.67 33.15
C ARG A 227 -24.60 -14.70 34.21
N MET A 228 -24.77 -13.88 35.24
CA MET A 228 -23.91 -13.92 36.43
C MET A 228 -24.72 -13.90 37.71
N VAL A 229 -24.20 -14.61 38.71
CA VAL A 229 -24.71 -14.63 40.07
C VAL A 229 -23.65 -14.06 40.98
N MET A 230 -23.99 -12.96 41.63
CA MET A 230 -23.13 -12.25 42.56
C MET A 230 -23.60 -12.48 43.99
N ALA A 231 -22.68 -12.82 44.89
CA ALA A 231 -22.91 -12.79 46.31
C ALA A 231 -22.61 -11.39 46.84
N VAL A 232 -23.55 -10.83 47.60
CA VAL A 232 -23.35 -9.59 48.34
C VAL A 232 -23.22 -9.96 49.80
N THR A 233 -22.05 -9.76 50.38
CA THR A 233 -21.80 -9.99 51.81
C THR A 233 -21.43 -8.69 52.49
N GLY A 234 -21.68 -8.59 53.79
CA GLY A 234 -21.38 -7.35 54.50
C GLY A 234 -21.87 -7.29 55.92
N THR A 235 -21.78 -6.10 56.50
CA THR A 235 -22.25 -5.81 57.85
C THR A 235 -23.02 -4.49 57.90
N ILE A 236 -24.15 -4.51 58.61
CA ILE A 236 -24.94 -3.32 58.92
C ILE A 236 -24.52 -2.84 60.31
N GLU A 237 -23.82 -1.72 60.38
CA GLU A 237 -23.44 -1.06 61.61
C GLU A 237 -24.51 -0.05 62.05
N SER A 238 -24.98 -0.19 63.28
CA SER A 238 -25.96 0.70 63.90
C SER A 238 -25.55 1.04 65.32
N ASP A 239 -26.24 2.00 65.94
CA ASP A 239 -26.11 2.29 67.38
C ASP A 239 -26.39 1.07 68.28
N GLN A 240 -27.04 0.02 67.74
CA GLN A 240 -27.35 -1.23 68.44
C GLN A 240 -26.32 -2.35 68.21
N GLY A 241 -25.28 -2.10 67.43
CA GLY A 241 -24.24 -3.06 67.08
C GLY A 241 -24.16 -3.35 65.58
N SER A 242 -23.24 -4.26 65.22
CA SER A 242 -22.99 -4.71 63.84
C SER A 242 -23.70 -6.04 63.59
N GLN A 243 -24.48 -6.13 62.50
CA GLN A 243 -25.17 -7.35 62.07
C GLN A 243 -24.68 -7.79 60.68
N PRO A 244 -24.16 -9.01 60.51
CA PRO A 244 -23.78 -9.50 59.20
C PRO A 244 -25.01 -9.77 58.34
N PHE A 245 -24.88 -9.59 57.02
CA PHE A 245 -25.88 -9.98 56.04
C PHE A 245 -25.22 -10.70 54.86
N ALA A 246 -26.03 -11.48 54.15
CA ALA A 246 -25.67 -12.09 52.89
C ALA A 246 -26.91 -12.11 51.99
N GLY A 247 -26.75 -11.66 50.76
CA GLY A 247 -27.76 -11.73 49.72
C GLY A 247 -27.15 -12.07 48.38
N THR A 248 -27.98 -12.14 47.36
CA THR A 248 -27.55 -12.45 46.00
C THR A 248 -28.15 -11.45 45.02
N ILE A 249 -27.36 -11.13 44.00
CA ILE A 249 -27.82 -10.39 42.82
C ILE A 249 -27.60 -11.30 41.62
N THR A 250 -28.63 -11.54 40.83
CA THR A 250 -28.50 -12.22 39.54
C THR A 250 -28.70 -11.20 38.44
N ILE A 251 -27.76 -11.17 37.50
CA ILE A 251 -27.87 -10.35 36.30
C ILE A 251 -27.87 -11.23 35.06
N THR A 252 -28.68 -10.83 34.09
CA THR A 252 -28.75 -11.46 32.77
C THR A 252 -28.75 -10.37 31.70
N ALA A 253 -28.00 -10.58 30.63
CA ALA A 253 -28.04 -9.76 29.43
C ALA A 253 -28.07 -10.69 28.21
N ASP A 254 -28.85 -10.34 27.19
CA ASP A 254 -28.92 -11.15 25.97
C ASP A 254 -27.60 -11.06 25.19
N LEU A 255 -26.95 -9.91 25.24
CA LEU A 255 -25.66 -9.64 24.62
C LEU A 255 -24.90 -8.60 25.43
N ALA A 256 -23.65 -8.89 25.75
CA ALA A 256 -22.68 -7.88 26.15
C ALA A 256 -21.71 -7.62 24.99
N GLU A 257 -21.65 -6.38 24.52
CA GLU A 257 -20.69 -5.95 23.50
C GLU A 257 -19.58 -5.17 24.18
N VAL A 258 -18.36 -5.65 24.04
CA VAL A 258 -17.15 -5.03 24.56
C VAL A 258 -16.37 -4.53 23.37
N LEU A 259 -16.43 -3.22 23.12
CA LEU A 259 -15.87 -2.58 21.93
C LEU A 259 -14.70 -1.70 22.32
N ASP A 260 -13.61 -1.81 21.57
CA ASP A 260 -12.45 -0.96 21.63
C ASP A 260 -12.31 -0.19 20.33
N ASP A 261 -12.43 1.13 20.43
CA ASP A 261 -12.10 2.03 19.35
C ASP A 261 -10.59 2.25 19.34
N ILE A 262 -9.91 1.72 18.32
CA ILE A 262 -8.45 1.74 18.16
C ILE A 262 -8.09 2.76 17.09
N PRO A 263 -7.68 4.00 17.46
CA PRO A 263 -7.10 4.93 16.49
C PRO A 263 -5.84 4.30 15.89
N LEU A 264 -5.71 4.34 14.58
CA LEU A 264 -4.53 3.85 13.89
C LEU A 264 -3.73 5.02 13.35
N THR A 265 -2.42 4.95 13.53
CA THR A 265 -1.49 5.90 12.94
C THR A 265 -0.34 5.14 12.32
N VAL A 266 0.40 5.82 11.43
CA VAL A 266 1.61 5.28 10.84
C VAL A 266 2.81 5.95 11.49
N GLU A 267 3.62 5.17 12.21
CA GLU A 267 4.87 5.61 12.81
C GLU A 267 6.04 4.94 12.10
N GLY A 268 6.85 5.75 11.40
CA GLY A 268 7.88 5.22 10.50
C GLY A 268 7.25 4.52 9.30
N ASP A 269 7.41 3.21 9.23
CA ASP A 269 6.89 2.31 8.19
C ASP A 269 5.84 1.31 8.72
N ARG A 270 5.37 1.47 9.96
CA ARG A 270 4.47 0.53 10.64
C ARG A 270 3.16 1.19 11.05
N ILE A 271 2.08 0.42 11.03
CA ILE A 271 0.82 0.79 11.69
C ILE A 271 0.98 0.55 13.17
N VAL A 272 0.62 1.56 13.97
CA VAL A 272 0.56 1.48 15.43
C VAL A 272 -0.81 1.89 15.94
N ALA A 273 -1.23 1.27 17.04
CA ALA A 273 -2.44 1.66 17.76
C ALA A 273 -2.16 2.89 18.63
N GLY A 274 -3.12 3.82 18.65
CA GLY A 274 -3.18 4.92 19.58
C GLY A 274 -3.76 4.51 20.93
N THR A 275 -4.21 5.51 21.71
CA THR A 275 -4.89 5.24 22.98
C THR A 275 -6.21 4.53 22.75
N GLN A 276 -6.32 3.32 23.29
CA GLN A 276 -7.51 2.48 23.26
C GLN A 276 -8.56 2.96 24.26
N THR A 277 -9.84 2.84 23.92
CA THR A 277 -10.96 3.14 24.80
C THR A 277 -11.95 2.00 24.73
N ILE A 278 -11.91 1.14 25.76
CA ILE A 278 -12.83 0.01 25.87
C ILE A 278 -14.16 0.52 26.44
N THR A 279 -15.22 0.25 25.71
CA THR A 279 -16.60 0.49 26.08
C THR A 279 -17.32 -0.84 26.20
N VAL A 280 -18.17 -0.97 27.22
CA VAL A 280 -19.04 -2.14 27.38
C VAL A 280 -20.47 -1.64 27.26
N SER A 281 -21.30 -2.41 26.58
CA SER A 281 -22.74 -2.16 26.52
C SER A 281 -23.52 -3.45 26.68
N LEU A 282 -24.60 -3.41 27.46
CA LEU A 282 -25.43 -4.56 27.76
C LEU A 282 -26.80 -4.40 27.10
N THR A 283 -27.18 -5.35 26.25
CA THR A 283 -28.49 -5.39 25.62
C THR A 283 -29.45 -6.25 26.45
N ASN A 284 -30.66 -5.71 26.70
CA ASN A 284 -31.71 -6.36 27.49
C ASN A 284 -31.25 -6.75 28.91
N PHE A 285 -30.50 -5.86 29.56
CA PHE A 285 -30.03 -6.05 30.93
C PHE A 285 -31.21 -6.18 31.92
N VAL A 286 -31.21 -7.27 32.67
CA VAL A 286 -32.18 -7.55 33.74
C VAL A 286 -31.42 -7.90 35.01
N MET A 287 -31.82 -7.25 36.11
CA MET A 287 -31.29 -7.50 37.44
C MET A 287 -32.40 -8.01 38.37
N THR A 288 -32.10 -9.05 39.13
CA THR A 288 -32.92 -9.51 40.25
C THR A 288 -32.09 -9.65 41.51
N SER A 289 -32.69 -9.37 42.65
CA SER A 289 -32.05 -9.42 43.97
C SER A 289 -32.83 -10.34 44.90
N GLU A 290 -32.11 -11.08 45.75
CA GLU A 290 -32.70 -11.89 46.81
C GLU A 290 -31.96 -11.66 48.15
N ASN A 291 -32.74 -11.57 49.23
CA ASN A 291 -32.25 -11.47 50.61
C ASN A 291 -31.32 -10.27 50.91
N LEU A 292 -31.39 -9.19 50.11
CA LEU A 292 -30.68 -7.95 50.40
C LEU A 292 -31.34 -7.16 51.55
N PRO A 293 -30.57 -6.46 52.40
CA PRO A 293 -31.12 -5.60 53.42
C PRO A 293 -32.05 -4.52 52.84
N PRO A 294 -33.15 -4.17 53.54
CA PRO A 294 -34.00 -3.06 53.13
C PRO A 294 -33.19 -1.78 52.98
N GLY A 295 -33.30 -1.12 51.83
CA GLY A 295 -32.57 0.11 51.51
C GLY A 295 -31.28 -0.10 50.73
N PHE A 296 -30.73 -1.32 50.67
CA PHE A 296 -29.58 -1.62 49.80
C PHE A 296 -29.91 -1.33 48.32
N GLU A 297 -31.09 -1.77 47.86
CA GLU A 297 -31.58 -1.54 46.49
C GLU A 297 -31.81 -0.05 46.15
N SER A 298 -31.96 0.81 47.17
CA SER A 298 -32.10 2.26 46.94
C SER A 298 -30.77 3.00 46.80
N VAL A 299 -29.66 2.32 47.08
CA VAL A 299 -28.30 2.89 47.00
C VAL A 299 -27.39 2.13 46.04
N MET A 300 -27.69 0.86 45.78
CA MET A 300 -27.14 0.10 44.65
C MET A 300 -28.26 -0.06 43.64
N THR A 301 -28.49 1.02 42.88
CA THR A 301 -29.46 1.03 41.80
C THR A 301 -29.04 0.06 40.69
N GLN A 302 -29.99 -0.31 39.84
CA GLN A 302 -29.70 -1.13 38.66
C GLN A 302 -28.59 -0.51 37.80
N GLU A 303 -28.59 0.81 37.63
CA GLU A 303 -27.59 1.57 36.85
C GLU A 303 -26.19 1.51 37.49
N GLU A 304 -26.08 1.58 38.82
CA GLU A 304 -24.79 1.46 39.52
C GLU A 304 -24.23 0.03 39.44
N ILE A 305 -25.09 -0.99 39.53
CA ILE A 305 -24.67 -2.39 39.36
C ILE A 305 -24.26 -2.67 37.91
N GLU A 306 -25.00 -2.12 36.95
CA GLU A 306 -24.67 -2.20 35.52
C GLU A 306 -23.30 -1.56 35.25
N ALA A 307 -23.06 -0.33 35.71
CA ALA A 307 -21.79 0.36 35.54
C ALA A 307 -20.61 -0.37 36.20
N LEU A 308 -20.78 -0.90 37.43
CA LEU A 308 -19.75 -1.71 38.08
C LEU A 308 -19.44 -2.98 37.28
N PHE A 309 -20.47 -3.59 36.70
CA PHE A 309 -20.28 -4.78 35.90
C PHE A 309 -19.59 -4.47 34.56
N GLU A 310 -19.98 -3.39 33.89
CA GLU A 310 -19.30 -2.89 32.70
C GLU A 310 -17.81 -2.62 32.96
N GLU A 311 -17.50 -1.97 34.09
CA GLU A 311 -16.11 -1.72 34.51
C GLU A 311 -15.33 -3.02 34.77
N ALA A 312 -15.93 -3.98 35.49
CA ALA A 312 -15.31 -5.27 35.75
C ALA A 312 -15.07 -6.06 34.45
N LEU A 313 -16.05 -6.09 33.54
CA LEU A 313 -15.93 -6.79 32.26
C LEU A 313 -14.87 -6.13 31.36
N ALA A 314 -14.83 -4.80 31.30
CA ALA A 314 -13.79 -4.07 30.60
C ALA A 314 -12.39 -4.41 31.16
N ALA A 315 -12.25 -4.41 32.49
CA ALA A 315 -10.99 -4.74 33.16
C ALA A 315 -10.54 -6.19 32.86
N ALA A 316 -11.45 -7.18 32.94
CA ALA A 316 -11.16 -8.58 32.61
C ALA A 316 -10.62 -8.75 31.19
N LEU A 317 -11.21 -8.03 30.24
CA LEU A 317 -10.95 -8.23 28.82
C LEU A 317 -9.86 -7.33 28.28
N THR A 318 -9.39 -6.34 29.04
CA THR A 318 -8.35 -5.40 28.61
C THR A 318 -7.08 -6.13 28.18
N GLU A 319 -6.59 -7.11 28.95
CA GLU A 319 -5.37 -7.85 28.59
C GLU A 319 -5.56 -8.67 27.30
N VAL A 320 -6.71 -9.31 27.18
CA VAL A 320 -7.06 -10.13 26.01
C VAL A 320 -7.19 -9.26 24.76
N LEU A 321 -7.91 -8.14 24.84
CA LEU A 321 -8.08 -7.21 23.72
C LEU A 321 -6.73 -6.62 23.30
N ASN A 322 -5.90 -6.16 24.24
CA ASN A 322 -4.56 -5.65 23.91
C ASN A 322 -3.71 -6.70 23.15
N ALA A 323 -3.71 -7.96 23.60
CA ALA A 323 -2.99 -9.02 22.90
C ALA A 323 -3.55 -9.28 21.49
N THR A 324 -4.86 -9.16 21.31
CA THR A 324 -5.51 -9.26 19.99
C THR A 324 -5.17 -8.08 19.09
N VAL A 325 -5.11 -6.84 19.63
CA VAL A 325 -4.64 -5.65 18.90
C VAL A 325 -3.20 -5.86 18.43
N ASP A 326 -2.31 -6.30 19.31
CA ASP A 326 -0.91 -6.57 18.96
C ASP A 326 -0.80 -7.60 17.83
N GLN A 327 -1.59 -8.67 17.89
CA GLN A 327 -1.62 -9.69 16.84
C GLN A 327 -2.16 -9.15 15.51
N LEU A 328 -3.19 -8.31 15.56
CA LEU A 328 -3.76 -7.65 14.37
C LEU A 328 -2.75 -6.69 13.73
N LEU A 329 -2.09 -5.86 14.54
CA LEU A 329 -1.02 -4.96 14.08
C LEU A 329 0.17 -5.75 13.51
N ALA A 330 0.51 -6.92 14.08
CA ALA A 330 1.54 -7.78 13.54
C ALA A 330 1.19 -8.26 12.11
N ILE A 331 -0.05 -8.69 11.86
CA ILE A 331 -0.52 -9.08 10.53
C ILE A 331 -0.38 -7.92 9.53
N PHE A 332 -0.81 -6.72 9.91
CA PHE A 332 -0.67 -5.55 9.05
C PHE A 332 0.78 -5.18 8.76
N ASN A 333 1.63 -5.27 9.78
CA ASN A 333 3.04 -4.90 9.67
C ASN A 333 3.89 -5.95 8.97
N ASP A 334 3.50 -7.23 8.96
CA ASP A 334 4.19 -8.30 8.23
C ASP A 334 4.02 -8.17 6.71
N MET A 335 2.97 -7.47 6.25
CA MET A 335 2.82 -7.09 4.84
C MET A 335 3.77 -5.96 4.43
N GLN A 336 4.45 -5.33 5.39
CA GLN A 336 5.42 -4.27 5.18
C GLN A 336 6.84 -4.80 5.41
N GLY A 337 7.81 -4.07 4.89
CA GLY A 337 9.23 -4.39 5.03
C GLY A 337 9.83 -5.05 3.80
N SER A 338 10.93 -5.76 4.03
CA SER A 338 11.78 -6.32 2.98
C SER A 338 11.52 -7.81 2.79
N THR A 339 11.06 -8.20 1.60
CA THR A 339 10.88 -9.59 1.18
C THR A 339 11.87 -9.94 0.09
N GLU A 340 12.66 -10.99 0.32
CA GLU A 340 13.56 -11.54 -0.69
C GLU A 340 12.82 -12.54 -1.59
N TYR A 341 12.90 -12.31 -2.89
CA TYR A 341 12.48 -13.25 -3.93
C TYR A 341 13.71 -13.75 -4.68
N THR A 342 13.56 -14.83 -5.44
CA THR A 342 14.65 -15.32 -6.29
C THR A 342 15.03 -14.25 -7.31
N GLY A 343 16.21 -13.63 -7.13
CA GLY A 343 16.79 -12.64 -8.04
C GLY A 343 16.48 -11.18 -7.73
N PHE A 344 15.66 -10.87 -6.70
CA PHE A 344 15.39 -9.48 -6.31
C PHE A 344 14.83 -9.36 -4.89
N THR A 345 14.94 -8.16 -4.33
CA THR A 345 14.34 -7.77 -3.05
C THR A 345 13.21 -6.77 -3.31
N LEU A 346 12.03 -7.05 -2.75
CA LEU A 346 10.92 -6.11 -2.68
C LEU A 346 10.93 -5.44 -1.31
N GLN A 347 10.92 -4.11 -1.27
CA GLN A 347 10.73 -3.35 -0.03
C GLN A 347 9.45 -2.53 -0.14
N LEU A 348 8.53 -2.76 0.78
CA LEU A 348 7.31 -1.98 0.95
C LEU A 348 7.39 -1.22 2.27
N ALA A 349 6.96 0.03 2.27
CA ALA A 349 6.85 0.82 3.48
C ALA A 349 5.63 1.74 3.41
N LEU A 350 4.90 1.84 4.51
CA LEU A 350 3.73 2.70 4.60
C LEU A 350 4.09 4.18 4.53
N LEU A 351 3.15 4.97 4.05
CA LEU A 351 3.24 6.43 4.04
C LEU A 351 2.39 7.00 5.20
N PRO A 352 2.86 8.02 5.93
CA PRO A 352 2.12 8.57 7.07
C PRO A 352 0.70 9.03 6.74
N GLN A 353 0.49 9.58 5.54
CA GLN A 353 -0.81 10.06 5.08
C GLN A 353 -1.65 9.01 4.34
N SER A 354 -1.23 7.75 4.29
CA SER A 354 -1.85 6.78 3.38
C SER A 354 -2.88 5.86 3.99
N LEU A 355 -3.01 5.80 5.32
CA LEU A 355 -4.05 5.00 5.96
C LEU A 355 -5.38 5.76 5.97
N LEU A 356 -6.40 5.17 5.34
CA LEU A 356 -7.75 5.72 5.22
C LEU A 356 -8.76 4.66 5.67
N SER A 357 -9.50 4.93 6.74
CA SER A 357 -10.64 4.10 7.14
C SER A 357 -11.96 4.76 6.76
N SER A 358 -12.94 3.95 6.39
CA SER A 358 -14.34 4.38 6.27
C SER A 358 -15.26 3.18 6.51
N ALA A 359 -16.58 3.40 6.58
CA ALA A 359 -17.53 2.33 6.87
C ALA A 359 -17.30 1.08 5.98
N GLY A 360 -16.89 -0.02 6.62
CA GLY A 360 -16.66 -1.32 5.97
C GLY A 360 -15.39 -1.44 5.13
N LYS A 361 -14.51 -0.44 5.10
CA LYS A 361 -13.26 -0.52 4.31
C LYS A 361 -12.08 0.22 4.92
N MET A 362 -10.90 -0.33 4.70
CA MET A 362 -9.63 0.31 5.00
C MET A 362 -8.76 0.29 3.76
N THR A 363 -8.18 1.42 3.42
CA THR A 363 -7.21 1.53 2.33
C THR A 363 -5.89 2.02 2.90
N TYR A 364 -4.78 1.44 2.46
CA TYR A 364 -3.47 1.99 2.70
C TYR A 364 -2.62 1.99 1.43
N PHE A 365 -1.73 2.98 1.33
CA PHE A 365 -0.76 3.09 0.25
C PHE A 365 0.65 2.93 0.79
N SER A 366 1.49 2.26 0.04
CA SER A 366 2.87 2.00 0.38
C SER A 366 3.77 2.61 -0.68
N LYS A 367 4.88 3.21 -0.26
CA LYS A 367 6.02 3.37 -1.16
C LYS A 367 6.64 1.99 -1.39
N GLY A 368 7.19 1.81 -2.57
CA GLY A 368 7.76 0.55 -3.01
C GLY A 368 9.14 0.76 -3.60
N MET A 369 9.97 -0.25 -3.48
CA MET A 369 11.26 -0.32 -4.15
C MET A 369 11.50 -1.78 -4.53
N ILE A 370 11.87 -2.01 -5.78
CA ILE A 370 12.36 -3.31 -6.25
C ILE A 370 13.83 -3.15 -6.64
N GLN A 371 14.69 -3.96 -6.05
CA GLN A 371 16.12 -3.92 -6.33
C GLN A 371 16.71 -5.31 -6.53
N THR A 372 17.81 -5.40 -7.24
CA THR A 372 18.57 -6.62 -7.44
C THR A 372 20.06 -6.33 -7.34
N ASP A 373 20.80 -7.25 -6.75
CA ASP A 373 22.27 -7.24 -6.71
C ASP A 373 22.88 -8.13 -7.84
N ASP A 374 22.04 -8.85 -8.59
CA ASP A 374 22.43 -9.90 -9.53
C ASP A 374 22.22 -9.46 -10.99
N ALA A 375 22.96 -8.43 -11.43
CA ALA A 375 22.94 -8.01 -12.82
C ALA A 375 23.66 -9.04 -13.74
N ASP A 376 23.00 -9.48 -14.81
CA ASP A 376 23.59 -10.34 -15.83
C ASP A 376 24.55 -9.52 -16.71
N PRO A 377 25.86 -9.86 -16.76
CA PRO A 377 26.82 -9.14 -17.60
C PRO A 377 26.57 -9.26 -19.11
N GLY A 378 25.70 -10.18 -19.54
CA GLY A 378 25.27 -10.34 -20.92
C GLY A 378 24.20 -9.34 -21.38
N VAL A 379 23.57 -8.63 -20.45
CA VAL A 379 22.52 -7.64 -20.74
C VAL A 379 23.15 -6.25 -20.91
N SER A 380 22.67 -5.49 -21.90
CA SER A 380 23.11 -4.10 -22.10
C SER A 380 22.78 -3.24 -20.88
N PHE A 381 23.67 -2.31 -20.55
CA PHE A 381 23.43 -1.36 -19.46
C PHE A 381 22.21 -0.47 -19.78
N PHE A 382 21.35 -0.27 -18.78
CA PHE A 382 20.27 0.71 -18.82
C PHE A 382 20.21 1.45 -17.47
N PRO A 383 20.09 2.79 -17.46
CA PRO A 383 20.37 3.62 -16.30
C PRO A 383 19.34 3.51 -15.16
N GLY A 384 18.17 2.91 -15.41
CA GLY A 384 17.09 2.78 -14.42
C GLY A 384 15.76 2.37 -15.04
N SER A 385 14.71 2.24 -14.24
CA SER A 385 13.34 2.02 -14.73
C SER A 385 12.72 3.31 -15.27
N PHE A 386 11.83 3.25 -16.25
CA PHE A 386 11.10 4.45 -16.70
C PHE A 386 10.22 4.99 -15.57
N TYR A 387 10.19 6.32 -15.44
CA TYR A 387 9.46 7.02 -14.39
C TYR A 387 8.51 8.07 -14.98
N THR A 388 7.24 8.04 -14.59
CA THR A 388 6.20 8.97 -15.06
C THR A 388 5.61 9.85 -13.97
N GLU A 389 6.01 9.69 -12.70
CA GLU A 389 5.38 10.37 -11.54
C GLU A 389 3.91 9.95 -11.35
N ASP A 390 3.51 8.83 -11.93
CA ASP A 390 2.16 8.29 -11.78
C ASP A 390 2.06 7.48 -10.49
N VAL A 391 1.03 7.77 -9.69
CA VAL A 391 0.72 7.05 -8.46
C VAL A 391 -0.15 5.82 -8.74
N ALA A 392 -0.17 4.86 -7.81
CA ALA A 392 -1.13 3.76 -7.89
C ALA A 392 -2.55 4.33 -8.03
N PRO A 393 -3.33 3.83 -8.99
CA PRO A 393 -4.64 4.41 -9.25
C PRO A 393 -5.55 4.21 -8.04
N ASP A 394 -6.40 5.20 -7.78
CA ASP A 394 -7.42 5.09 -6.74
C ASP A 394 -8.40 3.98 -7.13
N PHE A 395 -8.65 3.08 -6.18
CA PHE A 395 -9.65 2.03 -6.27
C PHE A 395 -11.01 2.50 -6.79
N ASP A 396 -11.44 3.69 -6.40
CA ASP A 396 -12.74 4.25 -6.80
C ASP A 396 -12.77 4.64 -8.28
N THR A 397 -11.60 4.77 -8.93
CA THR A 397 -11.47 5.09 -10.36
C THR A 397 -11.33 3.85 -11.26
N VAL A 398 -10.79 2.74 -10.75
CA VAL A 398 -10.44 1.56 -11.56
C VAL A 398 -11.64 0.66 -11.86
N ARG A 399 -12.61 0.53 -10.95
CA ARG A 399 -13.93 -0.15 -11.13
C ARG A 399 -14.84 0.09 -9.90
N PRO A 400 -15.48 1.26 -9.77
CA PRO A 400 -16.20 1.65 -8.56
C PRO A 400 -17.32 0.69 -8.11
N SER A 401 -17.91 -0.10 -9.02
CA SER A 401 -18.98 -1.05 -8.69
C SER A 401 -18.51 -2.47 -8.37
N GLN A 402 -17.23 -2.79 -8.54
CA GLN A 402 -16.70 -4.13 -8.32
C GLN A 402 -15.68 -4.20 -7.20
N VAL A 403 -14.96 -3.11 -6.92
CA VAL A 403 -13.91 -3.14 -5.90
C VAL A 403 -14.45 -3.49 -4.51
N ASP A 404 -15.64 -3.00 -4.17
CA ASP A 404 -16.29 -3.30 -2.88
C ASP A 404 -16.85 -4.74 -2.81
N THR A 405 -16.77 -5.51 -3.90
CA THR A 405 -17.23 -6.92 -3.91
C THR A 405 -16.11 -7.93 -3.62
N TYR A 406 -14.85 -7.49 -3.61
CA TYR A 406 -13.71 -8.33 -3.27
C TYR A 406 -13.30 -8.07 -1.83
N ASP A 407 -12.88 -9.11 -1.11
CA ASP A 407 -12.39 -8.95 0.27
C ASP A 407 -11.10 -8.11 0.30
N VAL A 408 -10.24 -8.34 -0.69
CA VAL A 408 -8.98 -7.61 -0.88
C VAL A 408 -8.89 -7.11 -2.32
N ALA A 409 -8.50 -5.85 -2.48
CA ALA A 409 -8.14 -5.27 -3.76
C ALA A 409 -6.74 -4.64 -3.69
N MET A 410 -6.01 -4.70 -4.80
CA MET A 410 -4.69 -4.08 -4.93
C MET A 410 -4.63 -3.23 -6.20
N THR A 411 -3.95 -2.08 -6.11
CA THR A 411 -3.57 -1.27 -7.25
C THR A 411 -2.05 -1.06 -7.23
N LEU A 412 -1.46 -0.99 -8.41
CA LEU A 412 -0.02 -0.82 -8.60
C LEU A 412 0.20 0.40 -9.49
N SER A 413 1.21 1.20 -9.19
CA SER A 413 1.64 2.26 -10.11
C SER A 413 2.37 1.66 -11.31
N ASP A 414 2.33 2.39 -12.43
CA ASP A 414 3.13 2.04 -13.60
C ASP A 414 4.63 2.10 -13.28
N ASP A 415 5.05 3.03 -12.41
CA ASP A 415 6.42 3.14 -11.91
C ASP A 415 6.88 1.87 -11.16
N PHE A 416 6.03 1.30 -10.31
CA PHE A 416 6.32 0.05 -9.61
C PHE A 416 6.47 -1.14 -10.59
N LEU A 417 5.61 -1.19 -11.61
CA LEU A 417 5.73 -2.19 -12.68
C LEU A 417 6.98 -1.98 -13.53
N ASN A 418 7.36 -0.74 -13.81
CA ASN A 418 8.57 -0.41 -14.55
C ASN A 418 9.83 -0.83 -13.78
N GLU A 419 9.86 -0.66 -12.45
CA GLU A 419 10.93 -1.21 -11.60
C GLU A 419 10.99 -2.73 -11.67
N PHE A 420 9.85 -3.39 -11.59
CA PHE A 420 9.78 -4.85 -11.71
C PHE A 420 10.33 -5.34 -13.05
N PHE A 421 9.90 -4.74 -14.17
CA PHE A 421 10.40 -5.10 -15.50
C PHE A 421 11.86 -4.74 -15.70
N TYR A 422 12.33 -3.63 -15.11
CA TYR A 422 13.74 -3.28 -15.13
C TYR A 422 14.59 -4.35 -14.45
N VAL A 423 14.15 -4.85 -13.29
CA VAL A 423 14.83 -5.93 -12.57
C VAL A 423 14.82 -7.25 -13.37
N LEU A 424 13.70 -7.60 -14.02
CA LEU A 424 13.66 -8.76 -14.90
C LEU A 424 14.60 -8.61 -16.11
N TYR A 425 14.72 -7.39 -16.64
CA TYR A 425 15.65 -7.08 -17.71
C TYR A 425 17.10 -7.24 -17.25
N THR A 426 17.51 -6.57 -16.17
CA THR A 426 18.90 -6.55 -15.71
C THR A 426 19.39 -7.93 -15.24
N THR A 427 18.49 -8.79 -14.76
CA THR A 427 18.82 -10.17 -14.38
C THR A 427 18.88 -11.15 -15.55
N GLY A 428 18.63 -10.69 -16.78
CA GLY A 428 18.57 -11.57 -17.98
C GLY A 428 17.32 -12.46 -18.02
N SER A 429 16.36 -12.28 -17.10
CA SER A 429 15.15 -13.10 -17.00
C SER A 429 14.20 -12.95 -18.20
N LEU A 430 14.36 -11.89 -19.00
CA LEU A 430 13.58 -11.64 -20.21
C LEU A 430 14.20 -12.23 -21.49
N ASP A 431 15.36 -12.88 -21.40
CA ASP A 431 16.00 -13.48 -22.58
C ASP A 431 15.44 -14.88 -22.87
N GLU A 432 14.45 -14.96 -23.78
CA GLU A 432 14.12 -16.24 -24.41
C GLU A 432 15.11 -16.53 -25.54
N SER A 433 16.02 -17.49 -25.31
CA SER A 433 16.89 -17.98 -26.36
C SER A 433 16.08 -18.71 -27.43
N PHE A 434 15.74 -18.04 -28.53
CA PHE A 434 15.19 -18.70 -29.71
C PHE A 434 16.32 -19.37 -30.49
N VAL A 435 16.45 -20.69 -30.34
CA VAL A 435 17.28 -21.50 -31.23
C VAL A 435 16.56 -21.58 -32.58
N VAL A 436 16.92 -20.70 -33.50
CA VAL A 436 16.54 -20.83 -34.90
C VAL A 436 17.49 -21.82 -35.55
N ASP A 437 17.09 -23.09 -35.62
CA ASP A 437 17.71 -24.04 -36.54
C ASP A 437 17.46 -23.53 -37.96
N ILE A 438 18.47 -22.91 -38.58
CA ILE A 438 18.47 -22.63 -40.01
C ILE A 438 18.86 -23.94 -40.70
N PRO A 439 17.95 -24.62 -41.41
CA PRO A 439 18.32 -25.81 -42.17
C PRO A 439 19.36 -25.40 -43.21
N GLN A 440 20.53 -26.04 -43.19
CA GLN A 440 21.47 -25.94 -44.29
C GLN A 440 20.97 -26.82 -45.42
N ASP A 441 20.14 -26.26 -46.32
CA ASP A 441 19.90 -26.80 -47.66
C ASP A 441 20.17 -25.72 -48.72
#